data_AF-A0A9W7QLF6-F1
#
_entry.id   AF-A0A9W7QLF6-F1
#
_cell.length_a   1.000
_cell.length_b   1.000
_cell.length_c   1.000
_cell.angle_alpha   90.00
_cell.angle_beta   90.00
_cell.angle_gamma   90.00
#
_symmetry.space_group_name_H-M   'P 1'
#
loop_
_entity.id
_entity.type
_entity.pdbx_description
1 polymer ?
#
loop_
_entity_poly.entity_id
_entity_poly.type
_entity_poly.pdbx_seq_one_letter_code
_entity_poly.pdbx_strand_id
1 'polypeptide(L)'
;MRTTGIVRNMDRLGRLVIPKELRRTLEIIDGDYVEIFRDGENVVVRKLRDTGIARKIDKLGRLVIPMELRSTLEIDNTEPIEFLLNKDQIVLRKYKSASACHLTGDISQDNYVLAGGKLVLSPKALREVAAEIKKLAI
;
A
#
# COMPACT_ATOMS: atom_id res chain seq x y z
N MET A 1 -11.57 5.41 10.31
CA MET A 1 -10.17 5.10 9.92
C MET A 1 -9.36 6.38 10.00
N ARG A 2 -8.19 6.35 10.62
CA ARG A 2 -7.28 7.50 10.69
C ARG A 2 -6.14 7.28 9.70
N THR A 3 -6.03 8.16 8.72
CA THR A 3 -4.88 8.19 7.80
C THR A 3 -3.65 8.58 8.59
N THR A 4 -2.61 7.75 8.56
CA THR A 4 -1.36 8.03 9.28
C THR A 4 -0.36 8.78 8.40
N GLY A 5 -0.56 8.76 7.07
CA GLY A 5 0.39 9.29 6.09
C GLY A 5 1.69 8.48 6.01
N ILE A 6 1.80 7.37 6.73
CA ILE A 6 3.02 6.57 6.77
C ILE A 6 3.03 5.60 5.59
N VAL A 7 4.08 5.71 4.78
CA VAL A 7 4.32 4.84 3.62
C VAL A 7 5.63 4.10 3.83
N ARG A 8 5.67 2.80 3.52
CA ARG A 8 6.91 2.00 3.49
C ARG A 8 6.93 1.07 2.30
N ASN A 9 8.12 0.84 1.77
CA ASN A 9 8.32 -0.17 0.73
C ASN A 9 8.42 -1.56 1.36
N MET A 10 7.88 -2.53 0.65
CA MET A 10 8.11 -3.94 0.89
C MET A 10 9.40 -4.37 0.17
N ASP A 11 10.13 -5.33 0.72
CA ASP A 11 11.27 -5.92 0.00
C ASP A 11 10.86 -7.14 -0.85
N ARG A 12 11.83 -7.70 -1.58
CA ARG A 12 11.62 -8.86 -2.47
C ARG A 12 11.11 -10.12 -1.78
N LEU A 13 11.33 -10.25 -0.47
CA LEU A 13 10.88 -11.40 0.31
C LEU A 13 9.54 -11.13 1.00
N GLY A 14 8.92 -9.98 0.76
CA GLY A 14 7.67 -9.60 1.40
C GLY A 14 7.84 -9.04 2.81
N ARG A 15 9.05 -8.66 3.21
CA ARG A 15 9.30 -8.07 4.53
C ARG A 15 8.90 -6.60 4.52
N LEU A 16 8.16 -6.21 5.54
CA LEU A 16 7.68 -4.85 5.76
C LEU A 16 7.98 -4.45 7.21
N VAL A 17 8.52 -3.24 7.41
CA VAL A 17 8.78 -2.71 8.76
C VAL A 17 7.52 -2.02 9.26
N ILE A 18 6.97 -2.47 10.39
CA ILE A 18 5.89 -1.76 11.07
C ILE A 18 6.48 -0.52 11.77
N PRO A 19 6.01 0.69 11.43
CA PRO A 19 6.45 1.93 12.07
C PRO A 19 6.32 1.85 13.60
N LYS A 20 7.33 2.37 14.31
CA LYS A 20 7.40 2.32 15.78
C LYS A 20 6.17 2.96 16.44
N GLU A 21 5.60 4.00 15.84
CA GLU A 21 4.38 4.64 16.31
C GLU A 21 3.20 3.68 16.33
N LEU A 22 2.94 2.96 15.24
CA LEU A 22 1.84 1.99 15.17
C LEU A 22 2.06 0.81 16.11
N ARG A 23 3.31 0.36 16.26
CA ARG A 23 3.66 -0.66 17.26
C ARG A 23 3.35 -0.20 18.68
N ARG A 24 3.68 1.05 19.04
CA ARG A 24 3.34 1.61 20.34
C ARG A 24 1.84 1.69 20.56
N THR A 25 1.09 2.17 19.55
CA THR A 25 -0.37 2.31 19.64
C THR A 25 -1.08 0.97 19.82
N LEU A 26 -0.55 -0.11 19.23
CA LEU A 26 -1.10 -1.46 19.37
C LEU A 26 -0.44 -2.30 20.46
N GLU A 27 0.47 -1.70 21.23
CA GLU A 27 1.25 -2.37 22.27
C GLU A 27 1.93 -3.66 21.76
N ILE A 28 2.46 -3.60 20.54
CA ILE A 28 3.22 -4.68 19.90
C ILE A 28 4.69 -4.49 20.29
N ILE A 29 5.22 -5.44 21.04
CA ILE A 29 6.62 -5.48 21.46
C ILE A 29 7.42 -6.49 20.64
N ASP A 30 8.74 -6.46 20.81
CA ASP A 30 9.64 -7.36 20.08
C ASP A 30 9.36 -8.82 20.46
N GLY A 31 9.14 -9.66 19.45
CA GLY A 31 8.81 -11.07 19.64
C GLY A 31 7.32 -11.38 19.75
N ASP A 32 6.45 -10.37 19.78
CA ASP A 32 5.00 -10.57 19.73
C ASP A 32 4.57 -11.23 18.42
N TYR A 33 3.42 -11.90 18.51
CA TYR A 33 2.72 -12.43 17.36
C TYR A 33 1.61 -11.47 16.94
N VAL A 34 1.52 -11.24 15.64
CA VAL A 34 0.43 -10.51 15.02
C VAL A 34 -0.34 -11.44 14.09
N GLU A 35 -1.64 -11.19 13.99
CA GLU A 35 -2.49 -11.78 12.96
C GLU A 35 -2.38 -10.97 11.68
N ILE A 36 -2.34 -11.65 10.55
CA ILE A 36 -2.41 -11.05 9.22
C ILE A 36 -3.55 -11.72 8.46
N PHE A 37 -4.50 -10.93 7.96
CA PHE A 37 -5.62 -11.45 7.18
C PHE A 37 -6.05 -10.47 6.09
N ARG A 38 -6.76 -10.99 5.10
CA ARG A 38 -7.37 -10.20 4.02
C ARG A 38 -8.68 -9.57 4.50
N ASP A 39 -8.85 -8.29 4.17
CA ASP A 39 -10.13 -7.58 4.30
C ASP A 39 -10.40 -6.80 3.01
N GLY A 40 -11.22 -7.39 2.13
CA GLY A 40 -11.47 -6.86 0.78
C GLY A 40 -10.21 -6.78 -0.08
N GLU A 41 -9.85 -5.57 -0.50
CA GLU A 41 -8.62 -5.24 -1.25
C GLU A 41 -7.43 -4.90 -0.34
N ASN A 42 -7.63 -4.93 0.99
CA ASN A 42 -6.62 -4.56 1.96
C ASN A 42 -6.09 -5.77 2.72
N VAL A 43 -4.94 -5.59 3.36
CA VAL A 43 -4.39 -6.54 4.34
C VAL A 43 -4.41 -5.91 5.71
N VAL A 44 -4.95 -6.61 6.69
CA VAL A 44 -5.09 -6.14 8.06
C VAL A 44 -4.09 -6.86 8.95
N VAL A 45 -3.42 -6.09 9.81
CA VAL A 45 -2.50 -6.58 10.83
C VAL A 45 -2.99 -6.12 12.19
N ARG A 46 -3.13 -7.05 13.15
CA ARG A 46 -3.49 -6.73 14.54
C ARG A 46 -2.77 -7.64 15.51
N LYS A 47 -2.75 -7.28 16.80
CA LYS A 47 -2.22 -8.15 17.86
C LYS A 47 -3.01 -9.46 17.87
N LEU A 48 -2.31 -10.61 17.97
CA LEU A 48 -2.94 -11.94 17.99
C LEU A 48 -3.95 -12.03 19.13
N ARG A 49 -5.19 -12.43 18.80
CA ARG A 49 -6.29 -12.63 19.76
C ARG A 49 -6.93 -14.01 19.60
N ASP A 50 -6.94 -14.55 18.39
CA ASP A 50 -7.62 -15.79 17.98
C ASP A 50 -6.62 -16.77 17.30
N THR A 51 -7.10 -17.90 16.75
CA THR A 51 -6.28 -18.94 16.10
C THR A 51 -5.86 -18.60 14.66
N GLY A 52 -5.72 -17.32 14.33
CA GLY A 52 -5.43 -16.85 12.97
C GLY A 52 -4.00 -17.15 12.49
N ILE A 53 -3.67 -16.68 11.28
CA ILE A 53 -2.30 -16.76 10.74
C ILE A 53 -1.40 -15.85 11.59
N ALA A 54 -0.72 -16.46 12.54
CA ALA A 54 0.19 -15.78 13.44
C ALA A 54 1.56 -15.59 12.79
N ARG A 55 2.07 -14.36 12.84
CA ARG A 55 3.42 -14.04 12.37
C ARG A 55 4.18 -13.30 13.46
N LYS A 56 5.38 -13.79 13.74
CA LYS A 56 6.26 -13.19 14.75
C LYS A 56 6.87 -11.90 14.21
N ILE A 57 6.82 -10.85 15.04
CA ILE A 57 7.53 -9.60 14.81
C ILE A 57 8.97 -9.75 15.28
N ASP A 58 9.92 -9.36 14.44
CA ASP A 58 11.32 -9.36 14.84
C ASP A 58 11.71 -8.13 15.69
N LYS A 59 12.97 -8.10 16.15
CA LYS A 59 13.51 -7.01 17.01
C LYS A 59 13.49 -5.62 16.36
N LEU A 60 13.32 -5.54 15.05
CA LEU A 60 13.26 -4.27 14.32
C LEU A 60 11.82 -3.86 13.99
N GLY A 61 10.83 -4.69 14.34
CA GLY A 61 9.45 -4.49 13.93
C GLY A 61 9.16 -5.00 12.53
N ARG A 62 10.00 -5.85 11.93
CA ARG A 62 9.76 -6.43 10.61
C ARG A 62 8.74 -7.55 10.70
N LEU A 63 7.84 -7.56 9.73
CA LEU A 63 6.81 -8.55 9.49
C LEU A 63 7.00 -9.09 8.07
N VAL A 64 6.78 -10.39 7.87
CA VAL A 64 6.71 -10.97 6.51
C VAL A 64 5.25 -11.10 6.11
N ILE A 65 4.85 -10.50 4.99
CA ILE A 65 3.53 -10.70 4.39
C ILE A 65 3.54 -12.03 3.60
N PRO A 66 2.66 -12.98 3.95
CA PRO A 66 2.49 -14.24 3.23
C PRO A 66 2.25 -14.01 1.74
N MET A 67 2.74 -14.90 0.89
CA MET A 67 2.69 -14.73 -0.56
C MET A 67 1.24 -14.64 -1.07
N GLU A 68 0.34 -15.38 -0.42
CA GLU A 68 -1.10 -15.42 -0.69
C GLU A 68 -1.77 -14.05 -0.50
N LEU A 69 -1.26 -13.23 0.43
CA LEU A 69 -1.78 -11.90 0.72
C LEU A 69 -1.12 -10.81 -0.12
N ARG A 70 -0.01 -11.09 -0.83
CA ARG A 70 0.63 -10.11 -1.72
C ARG A 70 -0.21 -9.82 -2.95
N SER A 71 -0.79 -10.86 -3.55
CA SER A 71 -1.72 -10.72 -4.69
C SER A 71 -2.95 -9.90 -4.33
N THR A 72 -3.40 -9.99 -3.08
CA THR A 72 -4.55 -9.21 -2.57
C THR A 72 -4.30 -7.71 -2.61
N LEU A 73 -3.05 -7.29 -2.37
CA LEU A 73 -2.71 -5.88 -2.39
C LEU A 73 -2.44 -5.35 -3.81
N GLU A 74 -2.27 -6.24 -4.80
CA GLU A 74 -1.78 -5.89 -6.15
C GLU A 74 -0.45 -5.10 -6.10
N ILE A 75 0.38 -5.41 -5.10
CA ILE A 75 1.65 -4.71 -4.85
C ILE A 75 2.76 -5.62 -5.36
N ASP A 76 3.47 -5.17 -6.40
CA ASP A 76 4.72 -5.80 -6.80
C ASP A 76 5.77 -5.61 -5.71
N ASN A 77 6.79 -6.48 -5.68
CA ASN A 77 7.84 -6.60 -4.64
C ASN A 77 8.70 -5.32 -4.35
N THR A 78 8.30 -4.15 -4.84
CA THR A 78 8.98 -2.86 -4.67
C THR A 78 8.04 -1.67 -4.47
N GLU A 79 6.72 -1.86 -4.60
CA GLU A 79 5.76 -0.77 -4.53
C GLU A 79 5.51 -0.30 -3.09
N PRO A 80 5.25 1.01 -2.89
CA PRO A 80 4.96 1.57 -1.58
C PRO A 80 3.63 1.08 -1.00
N ILE A 81 3.65 0.74 0.28
CA ILE A 81 2.49 0.34 1.08
C ILE A 81 2.16 1.45 2.05
N GLU A 82 0.89 1.86 2.06
CA GLU A 82 0.39 2.83 3.02
C GLU A 82 -0.18 2.12 4.25
N PHE A 83 0.12 2.68 5.41
CA PHE A 83 -0.39 2.22 6.70
C PHE A 83 -1.52 3.13 7.15
N LEU A 84 -2.66 2.52 7.48
CA LEU A 84 -3.78 3.20 8.11
C LEU A 84 -4.02 2.60 9.48
N LEU A 85 -4.41 3.43 10.44
CA LEU A 85 -4.81 2.94 11.74
C LEU A 85 -6.35 2.93 11.81
N ASN A 86 -6.92 1.77 12.08
CA ASN A 86 -8.35 1.62 12.32
C ASN A 86 -8.57 0.97 13.68
N LYS A 87 -8.96 1.76 14.69
CA LYS A 87 -9.09 1.31 16.08
C LYS A 87 -7.80 0.63 16.56
N ASP A 88 -7.84 -0.69 16.71
CA ASP A 88 -6.81 -1.59 17.19
C ASP A 88 -6.15 -2.43 16.06
N GLN A 89 -6.28 -1.96 14.81
CA GLN A 89 -5.80 -2.66 13.63
C GLN A 89 -5.01 -1.72 12.72
N ILE A 90 -3.95 -2.26 12.12
CA ILE A 90 -3.23 -1.63 11.01
C ILE A 90 -3.84 -2.17 9.73
N VAL A 91 -4.27 -1.26 8.85
CA VAL A 91 -4.71 -1.62 7.50
C VAL A 91 -3.59 -1.22 6.53
N LEU A 92 -3.08 -2.20 5.82
CA LEU A 92 -2.10 -2.07 4.75
C LEU A 92 -2.86 -1.97 3.42
N ARG A 93 -2.59 -0.93 2.65
CA ARG A 93 -3.15 -0.73 1.30
C ARG A 93 -2.07 -0.33 0.31
N LYS A 94 -2.30 -0.62 -0.97
CA LYS A 94 -1.47 -0.07 -2.05
C LYS A 94 -1.48 1.44 -1.96
N TYR A 95 -0.29 2.05 -1.89
CA TYR A 95 -0.19 3.50 -1.90
C TYR A 95 -0.53 4.03 -3.30
N LYS A 96 -1.72 4.61 -3.44
CA LYS A 96 -2.13 5.30 -4.66
C LYS A 96 -1.70 6.76 -4.52
N SER A 97 -0.51 7.10 -5.02
CA SER A 97 -0.11 8.51 -5.10
C SER A 97 -1.12 9.24 -5.98
N ALA A 98 -1.81 10.26 -5.46
CA ALA A 98 -2.74 11.06 -6.26
C ALA A 98 -2.06 11.78 -7.45
N SER A 99 -0.73 11.78 -7.49
CA SER A 99 0.10 12.40 -8.53
C SER A 99 0.82 11.37 -9.41
N ALA A 100 0.64 10.06 -9.23
CA ALA A 100 1.27 9.06 -10.11
C ALA A 100 0.53 9.00 -11.45
N CYS A 101 1.27 9.01 -12.54
CA CYS A 101 0.71 8.78 -13.86
C CYS A 101 0.13 7.36 -13.95
N HIS A 102 -1.11 7.22 -14.38
CA HIS A 102 -1.82 5.93 -14.48
C HIS A 102 -1.27 5.02 -15.58
N LEU A 103 -0.59 5.58 -16.59
CA LEU A 103 0.00 4.80 -17.68
C LEU A 103 1.48 4.48 -17.47
N THR A 104 2.30 5.48 -17.15
CA THR A 104 3.76 5.30 -17.01
C THR A 104 4.22 5.02 -15.59
N GLY A 105 3.39 5.26 -14.56
CA GLY A 105 3.78 5.15 -13.15
C GLY A 105 4.63 6.31 -12.63
N ASP A 106 5.03 7.25 -13.49
CA ASP A 106 5.87 8.40 -13.11
C ASP A 106 5.17 9.25 -12.05
N ILE A 107 5.88 9.61 -10.99
CA ILE A 107 5.41 10.55 -9.98
C ILE A 107 6.11 11.89 -10.23
N SER A 108 5.36 12.88 -10.73
CA SER A 108 5.85 14.25 -10.91
C SER A 108 4.76 15.26 -10.55
N GLN A 109 5.18 16.45 -10.12
CA GLN A 109 4.27 17.60 -9.99
C GLN A 109 3.78 18.11 -11.35
N ASP A 110 4.49 17.77 -12.43
CA ASP A 110 4.14 18.10 -13.81
C ASP A 110 3.07 17.17 -14.39
N ASN A 111 2.61 16.18 -13.63
CA ASN A 111 1.57 15.27 -14.08
C ASN A 111 0.20 15.97 -14.14
N TYR A 112 -0.51 15.75 -15.24
CA TYR A 112 -1.81 16.35 -15.49
C TYR A 112 -2.90 15.57 -14.78
N VAL A 113 -3.72 16.28 -14.02
CA VAL A 113 -4.91 15.73 -13.36
C VAL A 113 -6.15 16.09 -14.19
N LEU A 114 -6.82 15.08 -14.72
CA LEU A 114 -7.95 15.18 -15.64
C LEU A 114 -9.20 14.52 -15.05
N ALA A 115 -10.36 14.75 -15.70
CA ALA A 115 -11.65 14.14 -15.35
C ALA A 115 -12.03 14.29 -13.85
N GLY A 116 -11.74 15.46 -13.26
CA GLY A 116 -12.03 15.75 -11.85
C GLY A 116 -11.22 14.90 -10.86
N GLY A 117 -9.97 14.58 -11.20
CA GLY A 117 -9.09 13.78 -10.33
C GLY A 117 -9.11 12.28 -10.60
N LYS A 118 -9.92 11.82 -11.56
CA LYS A 118 -10.07 10.39 -11.88
C LYS A 118 -8.97 9.85 -12.81
N LEU A 119 -8.23 10.73 -13.47
CA LEU A 119 -7.20 10.35 -14.42
C LEU A 119 -5.97 11.25 -14.20
N VAL A 120 -4.82 10.64 -14.00
CA VAL A 120 -3.55 11.37 -13.85
C VAL A 120 -2.59 10.85 -14.90
N LEU A 121 -2.05 11.74 -15.74
CA LEU A 121 -1.17 11.37 -16.86
C LEU A 121 0.11 12.21 -16.83
N SER A 122 1.25 11.56 -17.06
CA SER A 122 2.51 12.25 -17.30
C SER A 122 2.45 13.02 -18.63
N PRO A 123 3.26 14.07 -18.83
CA PRO A 123 3.29 14.82 -20.08
C PRO A 123 3.56 13.93 -21.32
N LYS A 124 4.25 12.79 -21.13
CA LYS A 124 4.46 11.80 -22.20
C LYS A 124 3.18 11.00 -22.46
N ALA A 125 2.62 10.38 -21.42
CA ALA A 125 1.40 9.58 -21.51
C ALA A 125 0.22 10.38 -22.05
N LEU A 126 0.09 11.65 -21.65
CA LEU A 126 -0.96 12.55 -22.12
C LEU A 126 -0.90 12.75 -23.65
N ARG A 127 0.31 12.92 -24.20
CA ARG A 127 0.49 13.10 -25.66
C ARG A 127 0.12 11.85 -26.43
N GLU A 128 0.49 10.68 -25.91
CA GLU A 128 0.17 9.38 -26.51
C GLU A 128 -1.35 9.14 -26.53
N VAL A 129 -2.00 9.29 -25.37
CA VAL A 129 -3.46 9.15 -25.24
C VAL A 129 -4.21 10.17 -26.10
N ALA A 130 -3.78 11.43 -26.12
CA ALA A 130 -4.43 12.45 -26.94
C ALA A 130 -4.33 12.15 -28.44
N ALA A 131 -3.22 11.56 -28.90
CA ALA A 131 -3.06 11.15 -30.29
C ALA A 131 -3.96 9.94 -30.64
N GLU A 132 -4.13 8.98 -29.74
CA GLU A 132 -5.04 7.85 -29.93
C GLU A 132 -6.50 8.27 -29.92
N ILE A 133 -6.92 9.10 -28.96
CA ILE A 133 -8.30 9.62 -28.88
C ILE A 133 -8.67 10.38 -30.16
N LYS A 134 -7.76 11.19 -30.71
CA LYS A 134 -7.98 11.89 -31.98
C LYS A 134 -8.20 10.96 -33.17
N LYS A 135 -7.62 9.75 -33.16
CA LYS A 135 -7.85 8.74 -34.21
C LYS A 135 -9.18 8.01 -34.04
N LEU A 136 -9.71 7.98 -32.81
CA LEU A 136 -10.98 7.34 -32.47
C LEU A 136 -12.18 8.29 -32.54
N ALA A 137 -11.92 9.60 -32.44
CA ALA A 137 -12.93 10.63 -32.65
C ALA A 137 -13.31 10.64 -34.14
N ILE A 138 -14.51 10.10 -34.42
CA ILE A 138 -15.19 10.17 -35.73
C ILE A 138 -15.51 11.63 -36.06
#